data_AF-A0A7Z9L9L6-F1
#
_entry.id   AF-A0A7Z9L9L6-F1
#
_cell.length_a   1.000
_cell.length_b   1.000
_cell.length_c   1.000
_cell.angle_alpha   90.00
_cell.angle_beta   90.00
_cell.angle_gamma   90.00
#
_symmetry.space_group_name_H-M   'P 1'
#
loop_
_entity.id
_entity.type
_entity.pdbx_description
1 polymer ?
#
loop_
_entity_poly.entity_id
_entity_poly.type
_entity_poly.pdbx_seq_one_letter_code
_entity_poly.pdbx_strand_id
1 'polypeptide(L)'
;MSQQTPEYQNSPAEEQPAPSKAVTRLLLMLAAIMVLGPVIYKEYPHEIARWHYAAARESWFDGNREQALEKLSAALTWDPANLNCLLSRADWLVQSEKYEESLAAWNQVIKIRPDSTMLYEQRCTTYLHLQQPAGVLEDWQTIMKLHRADGFPKSYQPSQLFNVYNNRAYHFGVANVQLTEALDDANRAIELLGGNPAMLNRHAFSQYLQAYESYLESQYNDALDPIKKAISLANKTGQSWQQSVDDHGKPSTVAIHRQRNEEFQRFRATLYYLRALIHKKLGQEKLSQQARQQILELGFAGQFESKSPLLFADSSQQLSEVIQLRTLLGNQNTDPRSMILDTRGFLLWRNNQFQVALWNLDLAVDFARSHYRSQENELQKIKKGAIDTRSVEQHLSLLKKSLAVILYHRALAYESLQQPTEASQDREEIQQLGYQLSPHLF
;
A
#
# COMPACT_ATOMS: atom_id res chain seq x y z
N MET A 1 32.20 84.25 38.78
CA MET A 1 31.40 83.45 37.83
C MET A 1 30.80 82.30 38.60
N SER A 2 29.56 82.47 39.06
CA SER A 2 28.80 81.42 39.75
C SER A 2 27.56 81.17 38.92
N GLN A 3 27.52 80.00 38.28
CA GLN A 3 26.42 79.55 37.44
C GLN A 3 25.19 79.32 38.33
N GLN A 4 24.14 80.12 38.15
CA GLN A 4 22.80 79.76 38.60
C GLN A 4 22.15 78.94 37.48
N THR A 5 22.02 77.64 37.72
CA THR A 5 21.17 76.73 36.93
C THR A 5 19.71 77.19 37.00
N PRO A 6 19.00 77.36 35.88
CA PRO A 6 17.56 77.59 35.90
C PRO A 6 16.86 76.32 36.40
N GLU A 7 16.00 76.45 37.42
CA GLU A 7 15.04 75.42 37.80
C GLU A 7 14.14 75.10 36.60
N TYR A 8 14.25 73.89 36.06
CA TYR A 8 13.22 73.33 35.20
C TYR A 8 11.97 73.10 36.05
N GLN A 9 11.00 74.00 35.95
CA GLN A 9 9.64 73.70 36.37
C GLN A 9 9.11 72.58 35.47
N ASN A 10 9.05 71.37 36.02
CA ASN A 10 8.24 70.30 35.45
C ASN A 10 6.80 70.79 35.37
N SER A 11 6.34 71.18 34.18
CA SER A 11 4.90 71.32 33.93
C SER A 11 4.27 69.96 34.21
N PRO A 12 3.24 69.87 35.07
CA PRO A 12 2.56 68.61 35.30
C PRO A 12 2.05 68.12 33.95
N ALA A 13 2.41 66.89 33.58
CA ALA A 13 1.81 66.23 32.44
C ALA A 13 0.29 66.33 32.63
N GLU A 14 -0.42 66.94 31.69
CA GLU A 14 -1.88 66.91 31.67
C GLU A 14 -2.30 65.44 31.62
N GLU A 15 -2.66 64.87 32.78
CA GLU A 15 -3.29 63.57 32.85
C GLU A 15 -4.62 63.69 32.11
N GLN A 16 -4.66 63.15 30.88
CA GLN A 16 -5.90 63.05 30.13
C GLN A 16 -6.93 62.34 31.02
N PRO A 17 -8.16 62.88 31.15
CA PRO A 17 -9.16 62.33 32.05
C PRO A 17 -9.45 60.89 31.65
N ALA A 18 -9.41 59.99 32.64
CA ALA A 18 -9.66 58.58 32.43
C ALA A 18 -11.00 58.37 31.69
N PRO A 19 -11.05 57.50 30.67
CA PRO A 19 -12.27 57.29 29.89
C PRO A 19 -13.44 56.91 30.80
N SER A 20 -14.63 57.42 30.49
CA SER A 20 -15.84 57.11 31.26
C SER A 20 -16.08 55.59 31.28
N LYS A 21 -16.73 55.07 32.32
CA LYS A 21 -17.03 53.62 32.43
C LYS A 21 -17.72 53.06 31.19
N ALA A 22 -18.52 53.88 30.49
CA ALA A 22 -19.16 53.51 29.23
C ALA A 22 -18.15 53.37 28.08
N VAL A 23 -17.21 54.33 27.96
CA VAL A 23 -16.14 54.30 26.95
C VAL A 23 -15.17 53.14 27.21
N THR A 24 -14.79 52.89 28.47
CA THR A 24 -13.93 51.75 28.82
C THR A 24 -14.60 50.41 28.50
N ARG A 25 -15.91 50.25 28.76
CA ARG A 25 -16.67 49.05 28.37
C ARG A 25 -16.73 48.89 26.85
N LEU A 26 -16.94 49.98 26.11
CA LEU A 26 -16.95 49.95 24.65
C LEU A 26 -15.58 49.54 24.08
N LEU A 27 -14.49 50.10 24.60
CA LEU A 27 -13.13 49.75 24.20
C LEU A 27 -12.80 48.29 24.50
N LEU A 28 -13.21 47.78 25.67
CA LEU A 28 -13.05 46.36 26.02
C LEU A 28 -13.86 45.44 25.11
N MET A 29 -15.09 45.82 24.74
CA MET A 29 -15.90 45.04 23.79
C MET A 29 -15.28 45.02 22.39
N LEU A 30 -14.77 46.15 21.90
CA LEU A 30 -14.09 46.22 20.61
C LEU A 30 -12.79 45.42 20.60
N ALA A 31 -12.01 45.48 21.68
CA ALA A 31 -10.82 44.64 21.85
C ALA A 31 -11.19 43.15 21.91
N ALA A 32 -12.25 42.79 22.62
CA ALA A 32 -12.74 41.41 22.67
C ALA A 32 -13.21 40.91 21.30
N ILE A 33 -13.92 41.72 20.52
CA ILE A 33 -14.32 41.37 19.13
C ILE A 33 -13.10 41.25 18.22
N MET A 34 -12.08 42.10 18.40
CA MET A 34 -10.86 42.03 17.59
C MET A 34 -10.03 40.78 17.90
N VAL A 35 -10.05 40.30 19.15
CA VAL A 35 -9.32 39.10 19.58
C VAL A 35 -10.13 37.83 19.33
N LEU A 36 -11.39 37.80 19.74
CA LEU A 36 -12.26 36.61 19.68
C LEU A 36 -13.00 36.50 18.36
N GLY A 37 -13.33 37.61 17.68
CA GLY A 37 -14.06 37.60 16.42
C GLY A 37 -13.38 36.76 15.33
N PRO A 38 -12.07 36.91 15.08
CA PRO A 38 -11.37 36.06 14.12
C PRO A 38 -11.35 34.57 14.51
N VAL A 39 -11.22 34.26 15.81
CA VAL A 39 -11.24 32.88 16.32
C VAL A 39 -12.63 32.27 16.19
N ILE A 40 -13.67 33.00 16.57
CA ILE A 40 -15.07 32.58 16.45
C ILE A 40 -15.46 32.42 14.98
N TYR A 41 -14.98 33.29 14.09
CA TYR A 41 -15.32 33.21 12.67
C TYR A 41 -14.54 32.12 11.93
N LYS A 42 -13.25 31.94 12.24
CA LYS A 42 -12.39 30.99 11.52
C LYS A 42 -12.32 29.61 12.18
N GLU A 43 -12.06 29.53 13.48
CA GLU A 43 -11.76 28.25 14.15
C GLU A 43 -13.02 27.52 14.62
N TYR A 44 -14.04 28.28 15.06
CA TYR A 44 -15.24 27.70 15.67
C TYR A 44 -16.00 26.72 14.74
N PRO A 45 -16.21 27.01 13.44
CA PRO A 45 -16.86 26.05 12.54
C PRO A 45 -16.03 24.76 12.36
N HIS A 46 -14.70 24.86 12.27
CA HIS A 46 -13.81 23.71 12.12
C HIS A 46 -13.82 22.82 13.36
N GLU A 47 -13.84 23.40 14.55
CA GLU A 47 -13.94 22.64 15.80
C GLU A 47 -15.30 21.94 15.92
N ILE A 48 -16.41 22.61 15.58
CA ILE A 48 -17.72 21.95 15.55
C ILE A 48 -17.73 20.79 14.53
N ALA A 49 -17.17 21.01 13.34
CA ALA A 49 -17.02 19.95 12.35
C ALA A 49 -16.21 18.76 12.91
N ARG A 50 -15.15 19.03 13.68
CA ARG A 50 -14.33 18.01 14.34
C ARG A 50 -15.12 17.18 15.35
N TRP A 51 -15.98 17.81 16.16
CA TRP A 51 -16.87 17.10 17.10
C TRP A 51 -17.88 16.22 16.37
N HIS A 52 -18.52 16.73 15.32
CA HIS A 52 -19.43 15.93 14.50
C HIS A 52 -18.71 14.78 13.80
N TYR A 53 -17.50 15.01 13.29
CA TYR A 53 -16.69 13.97 12.66
C TYR A 53 -16.27 12.89 13.66
N ALA A 54 -15.88 13.26 14.88
CA ALA A 54 -15.60 12.30 15.94
C ALA A 54 -16.85 11.47 16.27
N ALA A 55 -18.01 12.11 16.45
CA ALA A 55 -19.27 11.42 16.70
C ALA A 55 -19.70 10.51 15.53
N ALA A 56 -19.38 10.90 14.30
CA ALA A 56 -19.61 10.10 13.10
C ALA A 56 -18.74 8.82 13.11
N ARG A 57 -17.46 8.96 13.48
CA ARG A 57 -16.54 7.81 13.60
C ARG A 57 -17.00 6.83 14.67
N GLU A 58 -17.46 7.32 15.83
CA GLU A 58 -18.02 6.46 16.88
C GLU A 58 -19.21 5.65 16.35
N SER A 59 -20.19 6.31 15.72
CA SER A 59 -21.32 5.60 15.08
C SER A 59 -20.88 4.61 14.00
N TRP A 60 -19.83 4.93 13.24
CA TRP A 60 -19.29 4.05 12.22
C TRP A 60 -18.74 2.76 12.84
N PHE A 61 -17.97 2.89 13.93
CA PHE A 61 -17.41 1.75 14.66
C PHE A 61 -18.47 0.92 15.38
N ASP A 62 -19.55 1.54 15.84
CA ASP A 62 -20.70 0.83 16.44
C ASP A 62 -21.53 0.06 15.40
N GLY A 63 -21.17 0.15 14.10
CA GLY A 63 -21.90 -0.48 13.00
C GLY A 63 -23.13 0.31 12.52
N ASN A 64 -23.40 1.48 13.11
CA ASN A 64 -24.51 2.35 12.76
C ASN A 64 -24.18 3.21 11.53
N ARG A 65 -24.01 2.57 10.37
CA ARG A 65 -23.50 3.18 9.13
C ARG A 65 -24.29 4.41 8.67
N GLU A 66 -25.62 4.36 8.71
CA GLU A 66 -26.47 5.49 8.29
C GLU A 66 -26.31 6.69 9.20
N GLN A 67 -26.35 6.47 10.52
CA GLN A 67 -26.15 7.52 11.52
C GLN A 67 -24.74 8.13 11.42
N ALA A 68 -23.73 7.31 11.12
CA ALA A 68 -22.38 7.77 10.88
C ALA A 68 -22.31 8.73 9.67
N LEU A 69 -22.92 8.37 8.54
CA LEU A 69 -22.98 9.21 7.34
C LEU A 69 -23.79 10.50 7.56
N GLU A 70 -24.85 10.46 8.37
CA GLU A 70 -25.62 11.64 8.76
C GLU A 70 -24.76 12.61 9.59
N LYS A 71 -24.12 12.11 10.66
CA LYS A 71 -23.21 12.92 11.49
C LYS A 71 -22.02 13.46 10.71
N LEU A 72 -21.50 12.68 9.75
CA LEU A 72 -20.45 13.11 8.84
C LEU A 72 -20.93 14.23 7.91
N SER A 73 -22.18 14.15 7.44
CA SER A 73 -22.79 15.22 6.66
C SER A 73 -22.96 16.48 7.49
N ALA A 74 -23.33 16.38 8.76
CA ALA A 74 -23.36 17.52 9.68
C ALA A 74 -21.96 18.13 9.89
N ALA A 75 -20.90 17.32 9.98
CA ALA A 75 -19.53 17.85 10.01
C ALA A 75 -19.22 18.70 8.77
N LEU A 76 -19.60 18.21 7.60
CA LEU A 76 -19.40 18.89 6.31
C LEU A 76 -20.29 20.12 6.11
N THR A 77 -21.40 20.30 6.84
CA THR A 77 -22.13 21.57 6.81
C THR A 77 -21.40 22.69 7.54
N TRP A 78 -20.59 22.35 8.55
CA TRP A 78 -19.79 23.30 9.31
C TRP A 78 -18.44 23.60 8.67
N ASP A 79 -17.81 22.57 8.08
CA ASP A 79 -16.56 22.71 7.31
C ASP A 79 -16.67 21.91 6.00
N PRO A 80 -17.21 22.52 4.92
CA PRO A 80 -17.42 21.84 3.65
C PRO A 80 -16.14 21.40 2.93
N ALA A 81 -15.00 22.01 3.27
CA ALA A 81 -13.71 21.71 2.66
C ALA A 81 -12.87 20.76 3.54
N ASN A 82 -13.44 20.25 4.64
CA ASN A 82 -12.72 19.36 5.54
C ASN A 82 -12.32 18.07 4.83
N LEU A 83 -11.04 17.97 4.47
CA LEU A 83 -10.56 16.85 3.67
C LEU A 83 -10.74 15.51 4.38
N ASN A 84 -10.52 15.45 5.70
CA ASN A 84 -10.69 14.20 6.44
C ASN A 84 -12.14 13.72 6.39
N CYS A 85 -13.10 14.63 6.54
CA CYS A 85 -14.51 14.30 6.46
C CYS A 85 -14.91 13.85 5.04
N LEU A 86 -14.41 14.54 4.00
CA LEU A 86 -14.70 14.18 2.61
C LEU A 86 -14.08 12.83 2.23
N LEU A 87 -12.85 12.54 2.67
CA LEU A 87 -12.19 11.24 2.49
C LEU A 87 -12.97 10.12 3.17
N SER A 88 -13.34 10.30 4.44
CA SER A 88 -14.16 9.33 5.16
C SER A 88 -15.51 9.16 4.51
N ARG A 89 -16.13 10.22 3.98
CA ARG A 89 -17.42 10.13 3.30
C ARG A 89 -17.31 9.22 2.10
N ALA A 90 -16.33 9.46 1.25
CA ALA A 90 -16.16 8.68 0.03
C ALA A 90 -15.87 7.19 0.35
N ASP A 91 -14.94 6.92 1.27
CA ASP A 91 -14.59 5.56 1.71
C ASP A 91 -15.78 4.83 2.40
N TRP A 92 -16.46 5.48 3.33
CA TRP A 92 -17.60 4.90 4.05
C TRP A 92 -18.79 4.62 3.13
N LEU A 93 -18.98 5.43 2.09
CA LEU A 93 -19.97 5.16 1.06
C LEU A 93 -19.61 3.92 0.23
N VAL A 94 -18.33 3.68 -0.11
CA VAL A 94 -17.88 2.41 -0.73
C VAL A 94 -18.19 1.24 0.18
N GLN A 95 -17.80 1.34 1.47
CA GLN A 95 -18.02 0.27 2.45
C GLN A 95 -19.51 0.00 2.71
N SER A 96 -20.37 1.00 2.49
CA SER A 96 -21.83 0.90 2.58
C SER A 96 -22.50 0.54 1.24
N GLU A 97 -21.72 0.19 0.22
CA GLU A 97 -22.18 -0.19 -1.12
C GLU A 97 -22.96 0.92 -1.86
N LYS A 98 -22.78 2.19 -1.45
CA LYS A 98 -23.37 3.38 -2.06
C LYS A 98 -22.40 3.99 -3.07
N TYR A 99 -22.12 3.25 -4.15
CA TYR A 99 -21.00 3.54 -5.05
C TYR A 99 -21.18 4.83 -5.87
N GLU A 100 -22.39 5.15 -6.32
CA GLU A 100 -22.68 6.38 -7.07
C GLU A 100 -22.45 7.64 -6.20
N GLU A 101 -22.91 7.60 -4.95
CA GLU A 101 -22.67 8.66 -3.97
C GLU A 101 -21.19 8.77 -3.62
N SER A 102 -20.50 7.63 -3.49
CA SER A 102 -19.06 7.58 -3.26
C SER A 102 -18.29 8.22 -4.42
N LEU A 103 -18.67 7.92 -5.66
CA LEU A 103 -18.05 8.49 -6.86
C LEU A 103 -18.16 10.02 -6.86
N ALA A 104 -19.33 10.55 -6.51
CA ALA A 104 -19.54 11.99 -6.35
C ALA A 104 -18.66 12.58 -5.23
N ALA A 105 -18.49 11.88 -4.10
CA ALA A 105 -17.61 12.30 -3.02
C ALA A 105 -16.13 12.29 -3.43
N TRP A 106 -15.65 11.24 -4.11
CA TRP A 106 -14.28 11.19 -4.65
C TRP A 106 -14.00 12.34 -5.62
N ASN A 107 -14.97 12.68 -6.49
CA ASN A 107 -14.87 13.83 -7.38
C ASN A 107 -14.68 15.15 -6.62
N GLN A 108 -15.26 15.30 -5.43
CA GLN A 108 -15.06 16.49 -4.60
C GLN A 108 -13.64 16.52 -4.00
N VAL A 109 -13.16 15.40 -3.46
CA VAL A 109 -11.82 15.29 -2.88
C VAL A 109 -10.74 15.57 -3.95
N ILE A 110 -10.89 15.01 -5.14
CA ILE A 110 -9.94 15.18 -6.26
C ILE A 110 -9.89 16.64 -6.74
N LYS A 111 -11.00 17.39 -6.69
CA LYS A 111 -10.98 18.83 -6.99
C LYS A 111 -10.11 19.62 -6.01
N ILE A 112 -10.02 19.18 -4.75
CA ILE A 112 -9.21 19.81 -3.70
C ILE A 112 -7.74 19.39 -3.81
N ARG A 113 -7.47 18.10 -4.08
CA ARG A 113 -6.12 17.54 -4.26
C ARG A 113 -5.98 16.81 -5.60
N PRO A 114 -5.86 17.54 -6.72
CA PRO A 114 -5.84 16.92 -8.05
C PRO A 114 -4.53 16.18 -8.37
N ASP A 115 -3.51 16.36 -7.54
CA ASP A 115 -2.16 15.80 -7.65
C ASP A 115 -1.98 14.47 -6.90
N SER A 116 -2.96 14.04 -6.12
CA SER A 116 -2.83 12.83 -5.30
C SER A 116 -3.27 11.57 -6.06
N THR A 117 -2.31 10.76 -6.50
CA THR A 117 -2.55 9.49 -7.21
C THR A 117 -3.43 8.53 -6.42
N MET A 118 -3.26 8.48 -5.10
CA MET A 118 -4.06 7.66 -4.19
C MET A 118 -5.56 7.92 -4.34
N LEU A 119 -5.99 9.16 -4.57
CA LEU A 119 -7.42 9.49 -4.69
C LEU A 119 -8.03 8.92 -5.97
N TYR A 120 -7.29 8.95 -7.07
CA TYR A 120 -7.69 8.31 -8.31
C TYR A 120 -7.72 6.78 -8.17
N GLU A 121 -6.78 6.18 -7.41
CA GLU A 121 -6.83 4.75 -7.11
C GLU A 121 -8.08 4.36 -6.29
N GLN A 122 -8.47 5.17 -5.29
CA GLN A 122 -9.72 4.93 -4.54
C GLN A 122 -10.97 5.09 -5.41
N ARG A 123 -10.95 6.04 -6.35
CA ARG A 123 -12.03 6.22 -7.32
C ARG A 123 -12.10 5.06 -8.33
N CYS A 124 -10.96 4.51 -8.76
CA CYS A 124 -10.90 3.26 -9.53
C CYS A 124 -11.65 2.13 -8.81
N THR A 125 -11.42 1.91 -7.51
CA THR A 125 -12.16 0.91 -6.73
C THR A 125 -13.67 1.11 -6.82
N THR A 126 -14.13 2.36 -6.75
CA THR A 126 -15.54 2.70 -6.90
C THR A 126 -16.06 2.39 -8.32
N TYR A 127 -15.29 2.74 -9.36
CA TYR A 127 -15.61 2.38 -10.74
C TYR A 127 -15.68 0.87 -10.97
N LEU A 128 -14.82 0.08 -10.31
CA LEU A 128 -14.84 -1.38 -10.38
C LEU A 128 -16.15 -1.94 -9.82
N HIS A 129 -16.61 -1.44 -8.67
CA HIS A 129 -17.91 -1.82 -8.12
C HIS A 129 -19.09 -1.43 -9.03
N LEU A 130 -18.99 -0.27 -9.68
CA LEU A 130 -19.97 0.21 -10.67
C LEU A 130 -19.87 -0.48 -12.04
N GLN A 131 -18.89 -1.37 -12.24
CA GLN A 131 -18.60 -2.01 -13.53
C GLN A 131 -18.36 -0.98 -14.66
N GLN A 132 -17.66 0.11 -14.34
CA GLN A 132 -17.33 1.20 -15.26
C GLN A 132 -15.84 1.18 -15.66
N PRO A 133 -15.42 0.27 -16.55
CA PRO A 133 -14.00 0.10 -16.91
C PRO A 133 -13.38 1.34 -17.57
N ALA A 134 -14.18 2.16 -18.25
CA ALA A 134 -13.70 3.40 -18.87
C ALA A 134 -13.13 4.38 -17.83
N GLY A 135 -13.78 4.52 -16.67
CA GLY A 135 -13.30 5.37 -15.57
C GLY A 135 -12.00 4.84 -14.96
N VAL A 136 -11.87 3.51 -14.82
CA VAL A 136 -10.62 2.87 -14.35
C VAL A 136 -9.46 3.18 -15.29
N LEU A 137 -9.69 3.09 -16.61
CA LEU A 137 -8.65 3.38 -17.60
C LEU A 137 -8.26 4.87 -17.61
N GLU A 138 -9.23 5.77 -17.52
CA GLU A 138 -8.98 7.23 -17.46
C GLU A 138 -8.19 7.63 -16.20
N ASP A 139 -8.57 7.06 -15.05
CA ASP A 139 -7.89 7.33 -13.78
C ASP A 139 -6.47 6.77 -13.78
N TRP A 140 -6.25 5.56 -14.30
CA TRP A 140 -4.90 5.03 -14.46
C TRP A 140 -4.05 5.82 -15.46
N GLN A 141 -4.63 6.38 -16.52
CA GLN A 141 -3.90 7.30 -17.39
C GLN A 141 -3.46 8.55 -16.63
N THR A 142 -4.32 9.08 -15.77
CA THR A 142 -4.02 10.24 -14.91
C THR A 142 -2.96 9.91 -13.88
N ILE A 143 -3.09 8.79 -13.17
CA ILE A 143 -2.10 8.29 -12.19
C ILE A 143 -0.72 8.15 -12.83
N MET A 144 -0.63 7.51 -14.00
CA MET A 144 0.64 7.35 -14.72
C MET A 144 1.20 8.67 -15.27
N LYS A 145 0.37 9.67 -15.52
CA LYS A 145 0.82 11.02 -15.89
C LYS A 145 1.42 11.75 -14.69
N LEU A 146 0.75 11.68 -13.52
CA LEU A 146 1.23 12.27 -12.27
C LEU A 146 2.54 11.63 -11.83
N HIS A 147 2.61 10.30 -11.79
CA HIS A 147 3.85 9.58 -11.50
C HIS A 147 5.02 10.02 -12.40
N ARG A 148 4.79 10.14 -13.71
CA ARG A 148 5.84 10.60 -14.64
C ARG A 148 6.28 12.04 -14.36
N ALA A 149 5.37 12.93 -13.97
CA ALA A 149 5.72 14.29 -13.55
C ALA A 149 6.62 14.28 -12.31
N ASP A 150 6.43 13.32 -11.41
CA ASP A 150 7.24 13.13 -10.19
C ASP A 150 8.54 12.35 -10.43
N GLY A 151 8.88 12.04 -11.69
CA GLY A 151 10.12 11.36 -12.07
C GLY A 151 10.03 9.83 -12.17
N PHE A 152 8.82 9.26 -12.15
CA PHE A 152 8.62 7.83 -12.40
C PHE A 152 9.18 7.40 -13.76
N PRO A 153 9.84 6.24 -13.86
CA PRO A 153 10.08 5.30 -12.75
C PRO A 153 11.42 5.53 -12.02
N LYS A 154 12.21 6.52 -12.41
CA LYS A 154 13.59 6.68 -11.95
C LYS A 154 13.72 7.15 -10.50
N SER A 155 12.80 7.99 -10.03
CA SER A 155 12.80 8.51 -8.66
C SER A 155 12.12 7.58 -7.64
N TYR A 156 11.47 6.51 -8.11
CA TYR A 156 10.66 5.63 -7.27
C TYR A 156 11.50 4.48 -6.72
N GLN A 157 11.33 4.18 -5.43
CA GLN A 157 11.88 2.97 -4.81
C GLN A 157 11.14 1.74 -5.36
N PRO A 158 11.76 0.55 -5.41
CA PRO A 158 11.09 -0.64 -5.95
C PRO A 158 9.80 -1.05 -5.25
N SER A 159 9.64 -0.77 -3.96
CA SER A 159 8.38 -1.03 -3.25
C SER A 159 7.24 -0.15 -3.78
N GLN A 160 7.54 1.11 -4.11
CA GLN A 160 6.57 2.02 -4.71
C GLN A 160 6.27 1.59 -6.15
N LEU A 161 7.29 1.21 -6.93
CA LEU A 161 7.10 0.66 -8.27
C LEU A 161 6.24 -0.62 -8.23
N PHE A 162 6.50 -1.51 -7.26
CA PHE A 162 5.76 -2.75 -7.06
C PHE A 162 4.27 -2.45 -6.85
N ASN A 163 3.94 -1.53 -5.93
CA ASN A 163 2.55 -1.16 -5.64
C ASN A 163 1.85 -0.59 -6.88
N VAL A 164 2.50 0.33 -7.60
CA VAL A 164 1.91 0.94 -8.81
C VAL A 164 1.60 -0.12 -9.86
N TYR A 165 2.56 -1.00 -10.17
CA TYR A 165 2.35 -2.05 -11.17
C TYR A 165 1.33 -3.10 -10.69
N ASN A 166 1.40 -3.54 -9.43
CA ASN A 166 0.45 -4.51 -8.89
C ASN A 166 -0.98 -3.96 -8.86
N ASN A 167 -1.18 -2.73 -8.37
CA ASN A 167 -2.51 -2.13 -8.29
C ASN A 167 -3.10 -1.92 -9.69
N ARG A 168 -2.29 -1.50 -10.67
CA ARG A 168 -2.76 -1.38 -12.05
C ARG A 168 -3.15 -2.72 -12.64
N ALA A 169 -2.29 -3.72 -12.47
CA ALA A 169 -2.55 -5.08 -12.91
C ALA A 169 -3.85 -5.62 -12.31
N TYR A 170 -4.05 -5.44 -11.01
CA TYR A 170 -5.24 -5.89 -10.29
C TYR A 170 -6.49 -5.17 -10.76
N HIS A 171 -6.49 -3.83 -10.80
CA HIS A 171 -7.63 -3.04 -11.29
C HIS A 171 -8.01 -3.40 -12.73
N PHE A 172 -7.03 -3.60 -13.61
CA PHE A 172 -7.27 -4.03 -14.99
C PHE A 172 -7.82 -5.45 -15.09
N GLY A 173 -7.33 -6.37 -14.24
CA GLY A 173 -7.85 -7.73 -14.14
C GLY A 173 -9.29 -7.80 -13.64
N VAL A 174 -9.64 -6.98 -12.64
CA VAL A 174 -11.02 -6.88 -12.11
C VAL A 174 -11.94 -6.24 -13.14
N ALA A 175 -11.52 -5.12 -13.75
CA ALA A 175 -12.25 -4.45 -14.83
C ALA A 175 -12.32 -5.26 -16.14
N ASN A 176 -11.53 -6.33 -16.25
CA ASN A 176 -11.40 -7.17 -17.44
C ASN A 176 -11.00 -6.39 -18.71
N VAL A 177 -10.00 -5.52 -18.57
CA VAL A 177 -9.45 -4.68 -19.66
C VAL A 177 -7.94 -4.82 -19.73
N GLN A 178 -7.37 -4.70 -20.93
CA GLN A 178 -5.92 -4.69 -21.14
C GLN A 178 -5.18 -5.83 -20.40
N LEU A 179 -5.72 -7.06 -20.49
CA LEU A 179 -5.25 -8.20 -19.68
C LEU A 179 -3.80 -8.60 -19.99
N THR A 180 -3.32 -8.36 -21.21
CA THR A 180 -1.92 -8.61 -21.59
C THR A 180 -1.00 -7.61 -20.89
N GLU A 181 -1.34 -6.33 -20.94
CA GLU A 181 -0.61 -5.26 -20.27
C GLU A 181 -0.65 -5.40 -18.75
N ALA A 182 -1.80 -5.82 -18.20
CA ALA A 182 -1.96 -6.11 -16.79
C ALA A 182 -1.08 -7.29 -16.34
N LEU A 183 -0.98 -8.34 -17.15
CA LEU A 183 -0.08 -9.46 -16.88
C LEU A 183 1.39 -9.04 -16.94
N ASP A 184 1.75 -8.17 -17.88
CA ASP A 184 3.09 -7.57 -17.94
C ASP A 184 3.39 -6.75 -16.68
N ASP A 185 2.42 -5.96 -16.19
CA ASP A 185 2.58 -5.21 -14.94
C ASP A 185 2.72 -6.14 -13.72
N ALA A 186 1.92 -7.20 -13.64
CA ALA A 186 2.08 -8.21 -12.60
C ALA A 186 3.47 -8.85 -12.66
N ASN A 187 3.97 -9.16 -13.86
CA ASN A 187 5.32 -9.70 -14.04
C ASN A 187 6.40 -8.68 -13.65
N ARG A 188 6.23 -7.39 -13.95
CA ARG A 188 7.16 -6.32 -13.50
C ARG A 188 7.18 -6.20 -11.99
N ALA A 189 6.02 -6.23 -11.34
CA ALA A 189 5.91 -6.23 -9.87
C ALA A 189 6.64 -7.45 -9.28
N ILE A 190 6.44 -8.63 -9.84
CA ILE A 190 7.19 -9.85 -9.49
C ILE A 190 8.70 -9.65 -9.62
N GLU A 191 9.16 -9.10 -10.74
CA GLU A 191 10.59 -8.85 -10.98
C GLU A 191 11.18 -7.88 -9.95
N LEU A 192 10.42 -6.86 -9.50
CA LEU A 192 10.83 -5.93 -8.45
C LEU A 192 10.98 -6.61 -7.08
N LEU A 193 10.24 -7.69 -6.80
CA LEU A 193 10.45 -8.53 -5.62
C LEU A 193 11.63 -9.51 -5.76
N GLY A 194 12.37 -9.42 -6.86
CA GLY A 194 13.54 -10.25 -7.12
C GLY A 194 13.23 -11.52 -7.92
N GLY A 195 12.10 -11.57 -8.64
CA GLY A 195 11.66 -12.73 -9.41
C GLY A 195 10.46 -13.42 -8.77
N ASN A 196 10.09 -14.61 -9.28
CA ASN A 196 8.81 -15.22 -8.94
C ASN A 196 8.59 -15.33 -7.42
N PRO A 197 7.56 -14.69 -6.85
CA PRO A 197 7.30 -14.66 -5.41
C PRO A 197 6.97 -16.01 -4.80
N ALA A 198 6.53 -16.96 -5.64
CA ALA A 198 6.42 -18.37 -5.31
C ALA A 198 7.75 -18.93 -4.77
N MET A 199 8.87 -18.43 -5.30
CA MET A 199 10.22 -18.90 -5.03
C MET A 199 10.87 -18.17 -3.83
N LEU A 200 10.17 -17.16 -3.30
CA LEU A 200 10.56 -16.36 -2.17
C LEU A 200 10.20 -17.07 -0.87
N ASN A 201 11.10 -17.93 -0.39
CA ASN A 201 11.04 -18.40 1.00
C ASN A 201 10.92 -17.16 1.92
N ARG A 202 9.96 -17.16 2.86
CA ARG A 202 9.68 -16.01 3.75
C ARG A 202 10.95 -15.45 4.38
N HIS A 203 11.84 -16.33 4.82
CA HIS A 203 13.10 -15.95 5.44
C HIS A 203 14.12 -15.47 4.41
N ALA A 204 14.25 -16.12 3.25
CA ALA A 204 15.19 -15.68 2.22
C ALA A 204 14.82 -14.29 1.67
N PHE A 205 13.53 -14.06 1.45
CA PHE A 205 13.03 -12.79 0.93
C PHE A 205 13.14 -11.65 1.92
N SER A 206 12.81 -11.89 3.20
CA SER A 206 13.01 -10.88 4.25
C SER A 206 14.48 -10.45 4.34
N GLN A 207 15.42 -11.39 4.22
CA GLN A 207 16.85 -11.08 4.22
C GLN A 207 17.31 -10.37 2.92
N TYR A 208 16.70 -10.71 1.78
CA TYR A 208 16.94 -10.01 0.52
C TYR A 208 16.49 -8.53 0.59
N LEU A 209 15.28 -8.27 1.08
CA LEU A 209 14.78 -6.90 1.24
C LEU A 209 15.68 -6.08 2.14
N GLN A 210 16.06 -6.64 3.30
CA GLN A 210 16.99 -5.99 4.21
C GLN A 210 18.33 -5.65 3.53
N ALA A 211 18.90 -6.58 2.75
CA ALA A 211 20.13 -6.29 2.00
C ALA A 211 19.94 -5.18 0.96
N TYR A 212 18.80 -5.21 0.28
CA TYR A 212 18.48 -4.28 -0.78
C TYR A 212 18.28 -2.85 -0.23
N GLU A 213 17.61 -2.72 0.91
CA GLU A 213 17.48 -1.46 1.66
C GLU A 213 18.85 -0.91 2.05
N SER A 214 19.70 -1.71 2.70
CA SER A 214 21.07 -1.28 3.05
C SER A 214 21.90 -0.88 1.81
N TYR A 215 21.69 -1.56 0.67
CA TYR A 215 22.33 -1.17 -0.60
C TYR A 215 21.87 0.22 -1.07
N LEU A 216 20.57 0.50 -1.05
CA LEU A 216 20.01 1.79 -1.43
C LEU A 216 20.47 2.92 -0.49
N GLU A 217 20.64 2.62 0.79
CA GLU A 217 21.18 3.52 1.81
C GLU A 217 22.69 3.75 1.67
N SER A 218 23.34 3.14 0.68
CA SER A 218 24.79 3.13 0.52
C SER A 218 25.55 2.51 1.71
N GLN A 219 24.85 1.78 2.57
CA GLN A 219 25.39 0.97 3.67
C GLN A 219 25.80 -0.40 3.15
N TYR A 220 26.73 -0.42 2.20
CA TYR A 220 27.06 -1.64 1.45
C TYR A 220 27.65 -2.76 2.32
N ASN A 221 28.33 -2.42 3.42
CA ASN A 221 28.84 -3.43 4.36
C ASN A 221 27.70 -4.11 5.12
N ASP A 222 26.69 -3.36 5.55
CA ASP A 222 25.53 -3.89 6.28
C ASP A 222 24.65 -4.77 5.39
N ALA A 223 24.65 -4.51 4.08
CA ALA A 223 23.96 -5.32 3.08
C ALA A 223 24.55 -6.74 2.90
N LEU A 224 25.81 -6.97 3.27
CA LEU A 224 26.52 -8.23 2.98
C LEU A 224 25.97 -9.43 3.74
N ASP A 225 25.64 -9.27 5.01
CA ASP A 225 25.19 -10.39 5.84
C ASP A 225 23.76 -10.83 5.49
N PRO A 226 22.79 -9.92 5.31
CA PRO A 226 21.46 -10.29 4.86
C PRO A 226 21.48 -10.92 3.46
N ILE A 227 22.28 -10.43 2.50
CA ILE A 227 22.31 -11.06 1.16
C ILE A 227 22.94 -12.46 1.19
N LYS A 228 23.96 -12.70 2.02
CA LYS A 228 24.53 -14.04 2.23
C LYS A 228 23.49 -14.99 2.84
N LYS A 229 22.76 -14.53 3.86
CA LYS A 229 21.68 -15.31 4.51
C LYS A 229 20.55 -15.61 3.51
N ALA A 230 20.13 -14.62 2.71
CA ALA A 230 19.13 -14.80 1.67
C ALA A 230 19.52 -15.90 0.68
N ILE A 231 20.75 -15.87 0.15
CA ILE A 231 21.29 -16.89 -0.77
C ILE A 231 21.32 -18.27 -0.09
N SER A 232 21.80 -18.34 1.16
CA SER A 232 21.87 -19.60 1.90
C SER A 232 20.49 -20.24 2.08
N LEU A 233 19.51 -19.45 2.52
CA LEU A 233 18.12 -19.89 2.72
C LEU A 233 17.45 -20.27 1.40
N ALA A 234 17.71 -19.51 0.33
CA ALA A 234 17.21 -19.81 -1.01
C ALA A 234 17.77 -21.14 -1.53
N ASN A 235 19.07 -21.38 -1.39
CA ASN A 235 19.70 -22.63 -1.82
C ASN A 235 19.20 -23.83 -1.01
N LYS A 236 19.03 -23.69 0.31
CA LYS A 236 18.45 -24.75 1.16
C LYS A 236 17.02 -25.08 0.75
N THR A 237 16.22 -24.07 0.41
CA THR A 237 14.84 -24.26 -0.08
C THR A 237 14.82 -24.88 -1.48
N GLY A 238 15.75 -24.49 -2.34
CA GLY A 238 15.87 -25.03 -3.70
C GLY A 238 16.19 -26.52 -3.76
N GLN A 239 17.02 -27.02 -2.85
CA GLN A 239 17.38 -28.43 -2.79
C GLN A 239 16.15 -29.33 -2.58
N SER A 240 15.19 -28.91 -1.75
CA SER A 240 13.94 -29.67 -1.57
C SER A 240 13.00 -29.57 -2.77
N TRP A 241 13.17 -28.57 -3.64
CA TRP A 241 12.36 -28.41 -4.85
C TRP A 241 12.97 -29.08 -6.07
N GLN A 242 14.28 -29.34 -6.04
CA GLN A 242 14.98 -30.17 -7.01
C GLN A 242 14.73 -31.67 -6.77
N GLN A 243 14.40 -32.08 -5.53
CA GLN A 243 13.98 -33.44 -5.20
C GLN A 243 12.47 -33.65 -5.46
N SER A 244 12.12 -33.82 -6.74
CA SER A 244 11.09 -34.75 -7.25
C SER A 244 10.75 -34.35 -8.70
N VAL A 245 11.49 -34.91 -9.65
CA VAL A 245 11.02 -35.09 -11.03
C VAL A 245 11.32 -36.54 -11.46
N ASP A 246 11.03 -37.49 -10.57
CA ASP A 246 10.81 -38.88 -10.99
C ASP A 246 9.30 -39.03 -11.25
N ASP A 247 8.96 -38.51 -12.43
CA ASP A 247 8.06 -39.10 -13.42
C ASP A 247 6.74 -39.72 -12.95
N HIS A 248 5.65 -38.93 -13.03
CA HIS A 248 4.29 -39.46 -13.06
C HIS A 248 3.46 -38.75 -14.17
N GLY A 249 3.88 -38.92 -15.43
CA GLY A 249 2.98 -39.31 -16.52
C GLY A 249 2.00 -38.32 -17.18
N LYS A 250 2.07 -36.99 -16.95
CA LYS A 250 1.26 -36.02 -17.72
C LYS A 250 2.08 -34.83 -18.26
N PRO A 251 2.02 -34.51 -19.58
CA PRO A 251 2.79 -33.41 -20.20
C PRO A 251 2.59 -32.04 -19.53
N SER A 252 1.40 -31.75 -19.01
CA SER A 252 1.10 -30.49 -18.29
C SER A 252 1.88 -30.37 -16.99
N THR A 253 2.05 -31.47 -16.25
CA THR A 253 2.80 -31.51 -14.99
C THR A 253 4.28 -31.25 -15.25
N VAL A 254 4.85 -31.85 -16.30
CA VAL A 254 6.25 -31.62 -16.70
C VAL A 254 6.50 -30.15 -17.08
N ALA A 255 5.58 -29.53 -17.84
CA ALA A 255 5.68 -28.12 -18.21
C ALA A 255 5.67 -27.19 -16.97
N ILE A 256 4.78 -27.47 -16.01
CA ILE A 256 4.71 -26.73 -14.73
C ILE A 256 6.01 -26.89 -13.93
N HIS A 257 6.55 -28.11 -13.81
CA HIS A 257 7.83 -28.32 -13.10
C HIS A 257 9.01 -27.63 -13.78
N ARG A 258 9.06 -27.64 -15.12
CA ARG A 258 10.09 -26.91 -15.88
C ARG A 258 10.02 -25.41 -15.61
N GLN A 259 8.83 -24.83 -15.72
CA GLN A 259 8.61 -23.41 -15.44
C GLN A 259 8.98 -23.07 -13.99
N ARG A 260 8.61 -23.90 -13.02
CA ARG A 260 8.99 -23.73 -11.60
C ARG A 260 10.51 -23.70 -11.41
N ASN A 261 11.24 -24.61 -12.05
CA ASN A 261 12.68 -24.64 -11.95
C ASN A 261 13.31 -23.39 -12.61
N GLU A 262 12.86 -22.99 -13.80
CA GLU A 262 13.33 -21.77 -14.46
C GLU A 262 13.13 -20.53 -13.58
N GLU A 263 11.95 -20.39 -12.98
CA GLU A 263 11.62 -19.28 -12.06
C GLU A 263 12.46 -19.32 -10.78
N PHE A 264 12.74 -20.52 -10.25
CA PHE A 264 13.63 -20.68 -9.10
C PHE A 264 15.07 -20.25 -9.43
N GLN A 265 15.59 -20.66 -10.59
CA GLN A 265 16.92 -20.23 -11.02
C GLN A 265 16.96 -18.72 -11.26
N ARG A 266 15.87 -18.12 -11.78
CA ARG A 266 15.74 -16.67 -11.93
C ARG A 266 15.82 -15.95 -10.59
N PHE A 267 15.13 -16.43 -9.56
CA PHE A 267 15.23 -15.86 -8.21
C PHE A 267 16.66 -15.89 -7.67
N ARG A 268 17.36 -17.03 -7.80
CA ARG A 268 18.77 -17.15 -7.38
C ARG A 268 19.67 -16.17 -8.13
N ALA A 269 19.45 -16.00 -9.43
CA ALA A 269 20.19 -15.04 -10.23
C ALA A 269 20.00 -13.60 -9.73
N THR A 270 18.80 -13.20 -9.30
CA THR A 270 18.56 -11.88 -8.68
C THR A 270 19.37 -11.69 -7.40
N LEU A 271 19.41 -12.69 -6.52
CA LEU A 271 20.18 -12.61 -5.28
C LEU A 271 21.69 -12.43 -5.57
N TYR A 272 22.21 -13.18 -6.54
CA TYR A 272 23.59 -13.04 -6.98
C TYR A 272 23.85 -11.69 -7.65
N TYR A 273 22.87 -11.14 -8.36
CA TYR A 273 22.98 -9.82 -8.97
C TYR A 273 23.09 -8.71 -7.94
N LEU A 274 22.21 -8.68 -6.93
CA LEU A 274 22.31 -7.72 -5.82
C LEU A 274 23.67 -7.84 -5.10
N ARG A 275 24.12 -9.05 -4.81
CA ARG A 275 25.44 -9.28 -4.21
C ARG A 275 26.58 -8.77 -5.12
N ALA A 276 26.49 -8.97 -6.43
CA ALA A 276 27.47 -8.45 -7.38
C ALA A 276 27.55 -6.91 -7.34
N LEU A 277 26.40 -6.24 -7.23
CA LEU A 277 26.31 -4.79 -7.11
C LEU A 277 26.87 -4.27 -5.79
N ILE A 278 26.55 -4.93 -4.66
CA ILE A 278 27.12 -4.60 -3.34
C ILE A 278 28.65 -4.69 -3.40
N HIS A 279 29.21 -5.80 -3.89
CA HIS A 279 30.66 -5.96 -4.01
C HIS A 279 31.31 -4.94 -4.95
N LYS A 280 30.64 -4.59 -6.05
CA LYS A 280 31.13 -3.55 -6.97
C LYS A 280 31.23 -2.19 -6.27
N LYS A 281 30.21 -1.80 -5.49
CA LYS A 281 30.21 -0.54 -4.72
C LYS A 281 31.25 -0.52 -3.60
N LEU A 282 31.61 -1.68 -3.06
CA LEU A 282 32.70 -1.86 -2.09
C LEU A 282 34.11 -1.92 -2.72
N GLY A 283 34.25 -1.80 -4.05
CA GLY A 283 35.54 -1.95 -4.75
C GLY A 283 36.08 -3.39 -4.79
N GLN A 284 35.24 -4.37 -4.47
CA GLN A 284 35.62 -5.80 -4.40
C GLN A 284 35.37 -6.48 -5.75
N GLU A 285 36.10 -6.03 -6.77
CA GLU A 285 35.85 -6.39 -8.19
C GLU A 285 35.86 -7.91 -8.44
N LYS A 286 36.81 -8.63 -7.84
CA LYS A 286 36.89 -10.10 -7.95
C LYS A 286 35.62 -10.80 -7.42
N LEU A 287 35.08 -10.35 -6.29
CA LEU A 287 33.86 -10.93 -5.69
C LEU A 287 32.62 -10.54 -6.50
N SER A 288 32.59 -9.34 -7.08
CA SER A 288 31.54 -8.91 -8.00
C SER A 288 31.52 -9.81 -9.25
N GLN A 289 32.68 -10.04 -9.86
CA GLN A 289 32.83 -10.91 -11.04
C GLN A 289 32.45 -12.36 -10.73
N GLN A 290 32.84 -12.89 -9.56
CA GLN A 290 32.40 -14.21 -9.10
C GLN A 290 30.87 -14.31 -8.99
N ALA A 291 30.22 -13.30 -8.41
CA ALA A 291 28.77 -13.28 -8.31
C ALA A 291 28.09 -13.21 -9.68
N ARG A 292 28.66 -12.48 -10.64
CA ARG A 292 28.19 -12.45 -12.03
C ARG A 292 28.38 -13.79 -12.74
N GLN A 293 29.51 -14.46 -12.51
CA GLN A 293 29.76 -15.80 -13.06
C GLN A 293 28.68 -16.79 -12.61
N GLN A 294 28.24 -16.72 -11.35
CA GLN A 294 27.15 -17.55 -10.85
C GLN A 294 25.82 -17.26 -11.55
N ILE A 295 25.56 -16.05 -12.04
CA ILE A 295 24.36 -15.76 -12.85
C ILE A 295 24.46 -16.43 -14.22
N LEU A 296 25.65 -16.44 -14.82
CA LEU A 296 25.90 -17.11 -16.11
C LEU A 296 25.73 -18.63 -16.00
N GLU A 297 26.23 -19.23 -14.93
CA GLU A 297 26.07 -20.67 -14.63
C GLU A 297 24.59 -21.09 -14.49
N LEU A 298 23.71 -20.17 -14.11
CA LEU A 298 22.26 -20.40 -14.03
C LEU A 298 21.54 -20.24 -15.38
N GLY A 299 22.26 -19.90 -16.46
CA GLY A 299 21.69 -19.74 -17.81
C GLY A 299 21.07 -18.37 -18.11
N PHE A 300 21.26 -17.36 -17.24
CA PHE A 300 20.67 -16.02 -17.41
C PHE A 300 21.62 -14.99 -18.04
N ALA A 301 22.44 -15.41 -19.00
CA ALA A 301 23.38 -14.50 -19.68
C ALA A 301 22.65 -13.32 -20.36
N GLY A 302 23.03 -12.08 -20.01
CA GLY A 302 22.52 -10.84 -20.63
C GLY A 302 21.09 -10.41 -20.27
N GLN A 303 20.29 -11.23 -19.57
CA GLN A 303 18.89 -10.90 -19.27
C GLN A 303 18.72 -9.89 -18.12
N PHE A 304 19.58 -9.94 -17.09
CA PHE A 304 19.48 -9.03 -15.94
C PHE A 304 19.98 -7.62 -16.26
N GLU A 305 21.02 -7.48 -17.08
CA GLU A 305 21.59 -6.18 -17.44
C GLU A 305 20.71 -5.40 -18.44
N SER A 306 19.80 -6.08 -19.15
CA SER A 306 18.90 -5.47 -20.16
C SER A 306 17.43 -5.33 -19.72
N LYS A 307 16.95 -6.14 -18.75
CA LYS A 307 15.52 -6.16 -18.34
C LYS A 307 15.23 -5.84 -16.87
N SER A 308 16.25 -5.79 -15.99
CA SER A 308 16.08 -5.37 -14.58
C SER A 308 16.48 -3.90 -14.25
N PRO A 309 16.53 -2.92 -15.19
CA PRO A 309 17.10 -1.61 -14.90
C PRO A 309 16.33 -0.82 -13.82
N LEU A 310 15.09 -1.21 -13.49
CA LEU A 310 14.27 -0.57 -12.47
C LEU A 310 14.69 -0.87 -11.02
N LEU A 311 15.40 -1.97 -10.76
CA LEU A 311 15.86 -2.29 -9.40
C LEU A 311 17.06 -1.43 -8.97
N PHE A 312 17.72 -0.68 -9.86
CA PHE A 312 19.01 -0.03 -9.54
C PHE A 312 19.18 1.34 -10.21
N ALA A 313 18.08 2.08 -10.38
CA ALA A 313 18.15 3.46 -10.82
C ALA A 313 18.98 4.33 -9.85
N ASP A 314 19.67 5.32 -10.43
CA ASP A 314 20.83 6.05 -9.90
C ASP A 314 20.62 6.71 -8.51
N SER A 315 21.56 6.45 -7.60
CA SER A 315 21.48 6.66 -6.13
C SER A 315 21.74 8.12 -5.68
N SER A 316 21.09 9.10 -6.29
CA SER A 316 21.43 10.52 -6.07
C SER A 316 20.39 11.36 -5.28
N GLN A 317 19.39 10.75 -4.63
CA GLN A 317 18.39 11.52 -3.87
C GLN A 317 18.25 11.08 -2.40
N GLN A 318 18.20 12.11 -1.55
CA GLN A 318 18.26 12.05 -0.09
C GLN A 318 17.03 11.40 0.51
N LEU A 319 17.30 10.63 1.56
CA LEU A 319 16.46 9.62 2.15
C LEU A 319 15.95 10.10 3.51
N SER A 320 14.90 10.90 3.53
CA SER A 320 14.14 11.18 4.75
C SER A 320 12.78 10.51 4.67
N GLU A 321 12.74 9.23 5.03
CA GLU A 321 11.60 8.49 5.61
C GLU A 321 11.86 6.97 5.59
N VAL A 322 13.03 6.53 6.06
CA VAL A 322 13.34 5.10 6.28
C VAL A 322 12.49 4.49 7.40
N ILE A 323 11.88 5.32 8.25
CA ILE A 323 10.81 4.90 9.17
C ILE A 323 9.57 4.42 8.38
N GLN A 324 9.44 4.79 7.10
CA GLN A 324 8.41 4.29 6.20
C GLN A 324 8.69 2.92 5.57
N LEU A 325 9.80 2.21 5.78
CA LEU A 325 9.79 0.78 5.40
C LEU A 325 8.81 -0.04 6.28
N ARG A 326 8.47 0.50 7.45
CA ARG A 326 7.35 0.04 8.30
C ARG A 326 6.01 0.72 7.98
N THR A 327 6.03 1.92 7.37
CA THR A 327 4.84 2.78 7.10
C THR A 327 4.41 2.92 5.62
N LEU A 328 5.19 2.44 4.65
CA LEU A 328 4.90 2.34 3.20
C LEU A 328 4.57 0.89 2.79
N LEU A 329 5.00 -0.09 3.61
CA LEU A 329 4.26 -1.33 3.90
C LEU A 329 3.18 -1.10 4.98
N GLY A 330 2.88 0.16 5.31
CA GLY A 330 2.13 0.62 6.49
C GLY A 330 0.62 0.56 6.41
N ASN A 331 0.08 -0.23 5.49
CA ASN A 331 -1.19 -0.91 5.71
C ASN A 331 -0.87 -2.40 5.86
N GLN A 332 -0.21 -2.76 6.97
CA GLN A 332 -0.09 -4.17 7.38
C GLN A 332 -1.50 -4.74 7.48
N ASN A 333 -1.92 -5.50 6.47
CA ASN A 333 -3.02 -6.46 6.50
C ASN A 333 -2.75 -7.67 5.59
N THR A 334 -1.67 -7.68 4.80
CA THR A 334 -1.44 -8.67 3.73
C THR A 334 0.05 -8.91 3.44
N ASP A 335 0.39 -10.12 3.03
CA ASP A 335 1.75 -10.49 2.60
C ASP A 335 1.95 -10.07 1.13
N PRO A 336 2.98 -9.27 0.78
CA PRO A 336 3.16 -8.80 -0.60
C PRO A 336 3.31 -9.96 -1.60
N ARG A 337 3.79 -11.13 -1.14
CA ARG A 337 3.90 -12.33 -1.98
C ARG A 337 2.53 -12.93 -2.27
N SER A 338 1.62 -12.97 -1.29
CA SER A 338 0.27 -13.46 -1.53
C SER A 338 -0.49 -12.51 -2.46
N MET A 339 -0.35 -11.19 -2.28
CA MET A 339 -1.04 -10.19 -3.11
C MET A 339 -0.68 -10.28 -4.60
N ILE A 340 0.61 -10.37 -4.93
CA ILE A 340 1.03 -10.39 -6.33
C ILE A 340 0.80 -11.74 -6.99
N LEU A 341 0.94 -12.85 -6.24
CA LEU A 341 0.59 -14.18 -6.75
C LEU A 341 -0.91 -14.30 -6.99
N ASP A 342 -1.72 -13.70 -6.13
CA ASP A 342 -3.16 -13.58 -6.34
C ASP A 342 -3.46 -12.78 -7.61
N THR A 343 -2.91 -11.58 -7.74
CA THR A 343 -3.10 -10.71 -8.91
C THR A 343 -2.72 -11.41 -10.21
N ARG A 344 -1.52 -12.02 -10.26
CA ARG A 344 -1.07 -12.77 -11.44
C ARG A 344 -1.93 -14.00 -11.68
N GLY A 345 -2.25 -14.76 -10.64
CA GLY A 345 -3.10 -15.95 -10.71
C GLY A 345 -4.47 -15.62 -11.29
N PHE A 346 -5.10 -14.54 -10.80
CA PHE A 346 -6.37 -14.04 -11.30
C PHE A 346 -6.31 -13.58 -12.76
N LEU A 347 -5.25 -12.87 -13.16
CA LEU A 347 -5.03 -12.46 -14.56
C LEU A 347 -4.82 -13.67 -15.50
N LEU A 348 -4.07 -14.67 -15.05
CA LEU A 348 -3.89 -15.92 -15.79
C LEU A 348 -5.22 -16.66 -15.94
N TRP A 349 -6.06 -16.66 -14.90
CA TRP A 349 -7.41 -17.22 -14.96
C TRP A 349 -8.28 -16.47 -15.98
N ARG A 350 -8.30 -15.13 -15.94
CA ARG A 350 -8.99 -14.28 -16.94
C ARG A 350 -8.53 -14.56 -18.38
N ASN A 351 -7.25 -14.92 -18.56
CA ASN A 351 -6.66 -15.30 -19.84
C ASN A 351 -6.84 -16.79 -20.20
N ASN A 352 -7.72 -17.53 -19.53
CA ASN A 352 -8.00 -18.96 -19.75
C ASN A 352 -6.82 -19.90 -19.49
N GLN A 353 -5.80 -19.47 -18.72
CA GLN A 353 -4.64 -20.28 -18.35
C GLN A 353 -4.84 -20.94 -16.97
N PHE A 354 -5.94 -21.70 -16.83
CA PHE A 354 -6.47 -22.13 -15.54
C PHE A 354 -5.50 -22.97 -14.68
N GLN A 355 -4.71 -23.86 -15.30
CA GLN A 355 -3.73 -24.68 -14.57
C GLN A 355 -2.59 -23.83 -13.98
N VAL A 356 -2.09 -22.85 -14.73
CA VAL A 356 -1.02 -21.96 -14.28
C VAL A 356 -1.56 -20.95 -13.26
N ALA A 357 -2.81 -20.50 -13.47
CA ALA A 357 -3.53 -19.68 -12.51
C ALA A 357 -3.66 -20.38 -11.16
N LEU A 358 -4.17 -21.62 -11.15
CA LEU A 358 -4.34 -22.42 -9.94
C LEU A 358 -3.02 -22.57 -9.16
N TRP A 359 -1.91 -22.82 -9.85
CA TRP A 359 -0.60 -22.91 -9.20
C TRP A 359 -0.17 -21.61 -8.48
N ASN A 360 -0.42 -20.44 -9.08
CA ASN A 360 -0.12 -19.16 -8.43
C ASN A 360 -1.05 -18.93 -7.23
N LEU A 361 -2.34 -19.25 -7.39
CA LEU A 361 -3.37 -19.05 -6.38
C LEU A 361 -3.20 -19.98 -5.17
N ASP A 362 -2.79 -21.23 -5.36
CA ASP A 362 -2.45 -22.14 -4.26
C ASP A 362 -1.37 -21.55 -3.36
N LEU A 363 -0.29 -21.05 -3.98
CA LEU A 363 0.80 -20.41 -3.25
C LEU A 363 0.36 -19.09 -2.60
N ALA A 364 -0.49 -18.31 -3.27
CA ALA A 364 -1.05 -17.10 -2.71
C ALA A 364 -1.85 -17.40 -1.43
N VAL A 365 -2.71 -18.42 -1.47
CA VAL A 365 -3.48 -18.87 -0.30
C VAL A 365 -2.57 -19.36 0.81
N ASP A 366 -1.53 -20.15 0.52
CA ASP A 366 -0.59 -20.63 1.54
C ASP A 366 0.12 -19.48 2.26
N PHE A 367 0.62 -18.49 1.51
CA PHE A 367 1.22 -17.29 2.10
C PHE A 367 0.21 -16.47 2.89
N ALA A 368 -1.00 -16.27 2.36
CA ALA A 368 -2.06 -15.51 3.02
C ALA A 368 -2.52 -16.18 4.32
N ARG A 369 -2.74 -17.50 4.33
CA ARG A 369 -3.10 -18.26 5.54
C ARG A 369 -1.99 -18.21 6.59
N SER A 370 -0.73 -18.38 6.17
CA SER A 370 0.42 -18.29 7.08
C SER A 370 0.52 -16.90 7.72
N HIS A 371 0.35 -15.85 6.91
CA HIS A 371 0.35 -14.47 7.37
C HIS A 371 -0.82 -14.18 8.31
N TYR A 372 -2.04 -14.56 7.93
CA TYR A 372 -3.25 -14.44 8.73
C TYR A 372 -3.07 -15.06 10.12
N ARG A 373 -2.68 -16.34 10.19
CA ARG A 373 -2.47 -17.05 11.47
C ARG A 373 -1.39 -16.37 12.33
N SER A 374 -0.31 -15.90 11.71
CA SER A 374 0.77 -15.21 12.42
C SER A 374 0.30 -13.89 13.02
N GLN A 375 -0.45 -13.08 12.27
CA GLN A 375 -0.94 -11.78 12.72
C GLN A 375 -2.10 -11.93 13.71
N GLU A 376 -3.02 -12.86 13.46
CA GLU A 376 -4.16 -13.12 14.34
C GLU A 376 -3.70 -13.43 15.76
N ASN A 377 -2.69 -14.30 15.92
CA ASN A 377 -2.15 -14.63 17.24
C ASN A 377 -1.59 -13.40 17.99
N GLU A 378 -0.89 -12.50 17.29
CA GLU A 378 -0.34 -11.28 17.90
C GLU A 378 -1.44 -10.26 18.21
N LEU A 379 -2.37 -10.04 17.27
CA LEU A 379 -3.51 -9.15 17.44
C LEU A 379 -4.43 -9.61 18.57
N GLN A 380 -4.65 -10.92 18.74
CA GLN A 380 -5.42 -11.46 19.85
C GLN A 380 -4.75 -11.26 21.21
N LYS A 381 -3.41 -11.27 21.28
CA LYS A 381 -2.68 -10.91 22.52
C LYS A 381 -2.86 -9.43 22.84
N ILE A 382 -2.73 -8.56 21.84
CA ILE A 382 -2.94 -7.11 21.99
C ILE A 382 -4.37 -6.85 22.45
N LYS A 383 -5.36 -7.49 21.82
CA LYS A 383 -6.78 -7.37 22.14
C LYS A 383 -7.08 -7.62 23.62
N LYS A 384 -6.45 -8.64 24.23
CA LYS A 384 -6.67 -9.00 25.65
C LYS A 384 -6.20 -7.93 26.65
N GLY A 385 -5.24 -7.09 26.26
CA GLY A 385 -4.70 -6.02 27.11
C GLY A 385 -5.16 -4.61 26.72
N ALA A 386 -5.95 -4.46 25.65
CA ALA A 386 -6.35 -3.17 25.12
C ALA A 386 -7.67 -2.69 25.75
N ILE A 387 -7.72 -1.39 26.07
CA ILE A 387 -8.96 -0.71 26.51
C ILE A 387 -9.90 -0.49 25.32
N ASP A 388 -9.33 -0.18 24.14
CA ASP A 388 -10.05 -0.04 22.88
C ASP A 388 -9.55 -1.10 21.89
N THR A 389 -10.44 -2.01 21.48
CA THR A 389 -10.13 -3.13 20.59
C THR A 389 -10.47 -2.86 19.13
N ARG A 390 -11.08 -1.72 18.81
CA ARG A 390 -11.66 -1.45 17.48
C ARG A 390 -10.62 -1.43 16.37
N SER A 391 -9.47 -0.81 16.61
CA SER A 391 -8.35 -0.79 15.65
C SER A 391 -7.80 -2.19 15.37
N VAL A 392 -7.75 -3.04 16.41
CA VAL A 392 -7.31 -4.44 16.30
C VAL A 392 -8.34 -5.26 15.51
N GLU A 393 -9.63 -5.05 15.76
CA GLU A 393 -10.71 -5.72 15.04
C GLU A 393 -10.78 -5.30 13.57
N GLN A 394 -10.55 -4.02 13.27
CA GLN A 394 -10.47 -3.53 11.90
C GLN A 394 -9.31 -4.16 11.14
N HIS A 395 -8.12 -4.26 11.75
CA HIS A 395 -6.97 -4.95 11.16
C HIS A 395 -7.29 -6.44 10.92
N LEU A 396 -7.84 -7.14 11.92
CA LEU A 396 -8.27 -8.54 11.75
C LEU A 396 -9.28 -8.70 10.61
N SER A 397 -10.23 -7.77 10.49
CA SER A 397 -11.22 -7.78 9.41
C SER A 397 -10.56 -7.66 8.03
N LEU A 398 -9.61 -6.75 7.88
CA LEU A 398 -8.88 -6.54 6.62
C LEU A 398 -8.02 -7.76 6.24
N LEU A 399 -7.35 -8.38 7.21
CA LEU A 399 -6.62 -9.64 7.02
C LEU A 399 -7.55 -10.77 6.53
N LYS A 400 -8.73 -10.91 7.15
CA LYS A 400 -9.75 -11.89 6.74
C LYS A 400 -10.28 -11.59 5.34
N LYS A 401 -10.54 -10.30 5.03
CA LYS A 401 -11.01 -9.88 3.70
C LYS A 401 -10.01 -10.31 2.63
N SER A 402 -8.72 -10.01 2.85
CA SER A 402 -7.71 -10.39 1.87
C SER A 402 -7.63 -11.90 1.65
N LEU A 403 -7.64 -12.70 2.73
CA LEU A 403 -7.64 -14.15 2.57
C LEU A 403 -8.90 -14.63 1.82
N ALA A 404 -10.06 -14.06 2.12
CA ALA A 404 -11.32 -14.39 1.44
C ALA A 404 -11.28 -14.06 -0.07
N VAL A 405 -10.69 -12.93 -0.48
CA VAL A 405 -10.51 -12.56 -1.89
C VAL A 405 -9.62 -13.57 -2.61
N ILE A 406 -8.49 -13.95 -2.02
CA ILE A 406 -7.55 -14.90 -2.64
C ILE A 406 -8.19 -16.30 -2.76
N LEU A 407 -8.91 -16.74 -1.73
CA LEU A 407 -9.69 -17.99 -1.76
C LEU A 407 -10.76 -17.93 -2.85
N TYR A 408 -11.41 -16.79 -3.04
CA TYR A 408 -12.42 -16.62 -4.08
C TYR A 408 -11.81 -16.77 -5.47
N HIS A 409 -10.68 -16.13 -5.75
CA HIS A 409 -9.97 -16.32 -7.03
C HIS A 409 -9.55 -17.76 -7.25
N ARG A 410 -9.09 -18.47 -6.21
CA ARG A 410 -8.74 -19.89 -6.31
C ARG A 410 -9.96 -20.78 -6.57
N ALA A 411 -11.10 -20.51 -5.92
CA ALA A 411 -12.35 -21.21 -6.18
C ALA A 411 -12.77 -21.10 -7.66
N LEU A 412 -12.65 -19.90 -8.26
CA LEU A 412 -12.91 -19.69 -9.68
C LEU A 412 -12.01 -20.55 -10.58
N ALA A 413 -10.73 -20.69 -10.22
CA ALA A 413 -9.79 -21.54 -10.94
C ALA A 413 -10.14 -23.04 -10.83
N TYR A 414 -10.48 -23.52 -9.62
CA TYR A 414 -10.96 -24.90 -9.42
C TYR A 414 -12.22 -25.20 -10.22
N GLU A 415 -13.20 -24.29 -10.23
CA GLU A 415 -14.43 -24.42 -11.01
C GLU A 415 -14.15 -24.53 -12.51
N SER A 416 -13.25 -23.69 -13.02
CA SER A 416 -12.84 -23.70 -14.43
C SER A 416 -12.09 -24.98 -14.83
N LEU A 417 -11.51 -25.67 -13.84
CA LEU A 417 -10.83 -26.95 -14.00
C LEU A 417 -11.71 -28.17 -13.69
N GLN A 418 -13.02 -27.97 -13.47
CA GLN A 418 -13.98 -29.02 -13.12
C GLN A 418 -13.60 -29.76 -11.82
N GLN A 419 -13.10 -29.01 -10.83
CA GLN A 419 -12.75 -29.46 -9.48
C GLN A 419 -13.73 -28.86 -8.45
N PRO A 420 -15.01 -29.27 -8.44
CA PRO A 420 -16.05 -28.62 -7.66
C PRO A 420 -15.93 -28.84 -6.14
N THR A 421 -15.26 -29.91 -5.71
CA THR A 421 -15.07 -30.24 -4.30
C THR A 421 -14.12 -29.22 -3.65
N GLU A 422 -12.97 -28.98 -4.28
CA GLU A 422 -11.96 -28.03 -3.86
C GLU A 422 -12.50 -26.59 -3.89
N ALA A 423 -13.25 -26.23 -4.94
CA ALA A 423 -13.93 -24.94 -5.00
C ALA A 423 -14.93 -24.77 -3.84
N SER A 424 -15.68 -25.82 -3.48
CA SER A 424 -16.64 -25.78 -2.39
C SER A 424 -15.96 -25.61 -1.02
N GLN A 425 -14.77 -26.17 -0.83
CA GLN A 425 -13.98 -25.99 0.39
C GLN A 425 -13.53 -24.54 0.55
N ASP A 426 -13.03 -23.91 -0.53
CA ASP A 426 -12.64 -22.49 -0.49
C ASP A 426 -13.84 -21.59 -0.21
N ARG A 427 -15.00 -21.90 -0.81
CA ARG A 427 -16.27 -21.19 -0.57
C ARG A 427 -16.74 -21.30 0.88
N GLU A 428 -16.59 -22.46 1.50
CA GLU A 428 -16.92 -22.67 2.92
C GLU A 428 -15.98 -21.85 3.82
N GLU A 429 -14.66 -21.85 3.54
CA GLU A 429 -13.69 -21.05 4.30
C GLU A 429 -13.98 -19.54 4.19
N ILE A 430 -14.35 -19.04 3.02
CA ILE A 430 -14.78 -17.64 2.83
C ILE A 430 -15.95 -17.29 3.76
N GLN A 431 -16.94 -18.18 3.87
CA GLN A 431 -18.08 -17.98 4.78
C GLN A 431 -17.65 -18.02 6.25
N GLN A 432 -16.73 -18.92 6.63
CA GLN A 432 -16.17 -18.98 7.99
C GLN A 432 -15.38 -17.71 8.35
N LEU A 433 -14.77 -17.04 7.36
CA LEU A 433 -14.11 -15.74 7.52
C LEU A 433 -15.11 -14.58 7.67
N GLY A 434 -16.41 -14.82 7.45
CA GLY A 434 -17.49 -13.83 7.60
C GLY A 434 -17.82 -13.06 6.32
N TYR A 435 -17.39 -13.54 5.16
CA TYR A 435 -17.61 -12.87 3.88
C TYR A 435 -18.62 -13.64 3.01
N GLN A 436 -19.41 -12.90 2.24
CA GLN A 436 -20.32 -13.46 1.25
C GLN A 436 -19.61 -13.62 -0.10
N LEU A 437 -19.95 -14.68 -0.81
CA LEU A 437 -19.49 -14.91 -2.17
C LEU A 437 -20.18 -13.92 -3.10
N SER A 438 -19.40 -12.99 -3.65
CA SER A 438 -19.90 -11.96 -4.55
C SER A 438 -18.84 -11.63 -5.59
N PRO A 439 -19.21 -11.31 -6.85
CA PRO A 439 -18.30 -10.71 -7.83
C PRO A 439 -17.67 -9.39 -7.35
N HIS A 440 -18.20 -8.78 -6.29
CA HIS A 440 -17.68 -7.58 -5.65
C HIS A 440 -16.70 -7.87 -4.49
N LEU A 441 -16.38 -9.14 -4.23
CA LEU A 441 -15.37 -9.54 -3.26
C LEU A 441 -13.96 -9.42 -3.89
N PHE A 442 -13.46 -8.19 -3.95
CA PHE A 442 -12.11 -7.86 -4.40
C PHE A 442 -11.46 -6.72 -3.61
#